data_AF-A0AAX4JBM0-F1
#
_entry.id   AF-A0AAX4JBM0-F1
#
_cell.length_a   1.000
_cell.length_b   1.000
_cell.length_c   1.000
_cell.angle_alpha   90.00
_cell.angle_beta   90.00
_cell.angle_gamma   90.00
#
_symmetry.space_group_name_H-M   'P 1'
#
loop_
_entity.id
_entity.type
_entity.pdbx_description
1 polymer ?
#
loop_
_entity_poly.entity_id
_entity_poly.type
_entity_poly.pdbx_seq_one_letter_code
_entity_poly.pdbx_strand_id
1 'polypeptide(L)'
;MKSPLNISPGCFKYLPLSIHTLLRSIPMPWEYNKKYKVLYHINGSISFVLSKPKMTKYEYMRRWDEISKKVEEFKKDNPEYQYPVYGEENNNDSIEFNNYDINEFINYDINEFINSIKHNKSNIIVDDKSNKSNIIVDDKSNIIESSTIEDDSIKEYYSDILNKDLENKNSKKFNYYDIPLHLPPTSTTFHLLKNTKLNLKSPRKSKRCSNILRHLKNTRFFQTTQMSWPEISLIILNQGHSILSEILKRKKLPFIFLDKNFNLKNTGNMNTKQRKKSRLGTSFHLTRELLKLLKFISDLHLQDVERGSNIDKINLHNINSVDVKLCLNMWDLFSRVGIYTGIYRYKYKIMKQIKINKDVEGLSSCWPDLWRRYVFMTRGYNSLLKKYISNLTDRIINGREYREKKITKQRKESEFDIEIKEKMIDELEGEYNHGNLIKNILSIIV
;
A
#
# COMPACT_ATOMS: atom_id res chain seq x y z
N MET A 1 4.11 -30.56 -16.61
CA MET A 1 4.34 -30.29 -15.18
C MET A 1 3.19 -29.46 -14.63
N LYS A 2 2.34 -30.04 -13.77
CA LYS A 2 1.32 -29.28 -13.01
C LYS A 2 2.07 -28.33 -12.07
N SER A 3 1.68 -27.05 -12.01
CA SER A 3 2.30 -26.10 -11.08
C SER A 3 2.15 -26.59 -9.64
N PRO A 4 3.19 -26.48 -8.79
CA PRO A 4 3.19 -27.05 -7.43
C PRO A 4 2.15 -26.40 -6.50
N LEU A 5 1.61 -25.24 -6.88
CA LEU A 5 0.47 -24.61 -6.22
C LEU A 5 -0.67 -24.54 -7.26
N ASN A 6 -1.69 -25.38 -7.11
CA ASN A 6 -2.97 -25.23 -7.82
C ASN A 6 -3.69 -23.98 -7.27
N ILE A 7 -3.17 -22.79 -7.58
CA ILE A 7 -3.77 -21.53 -7.15
C ILE A 7 -5.04 -21.32 -7.97
N SER A 8 -6.17 -21.34 -7.26
CA SER A 8 -7.46 -21.09 -7.87
C SER A 8 -7.49 -19.68 -8.49
N PRO A 9 -7.78 -19.55 -9.79
CA PRO A 9 -7.89 -18.24 -10.47
C PRO A 9 -8.81 -17.26 -9.73
N GLY A 10 -9.84 -17.78 -9.05
CA GLY A 10 -10.81 -16.98 -8.30
C GLY A 10 -10.21 -16.18 -7.13
N CYS A 11 -9.03 -16.57 -6.64
CA CYS A 11 -8.34 -15.86 -5.55
C CYS A 11 -7.70 -14.55 -6.01
N PHE A 12 -7.36 -14.42 -7.30
CA PHE A 12 -6.56 -13.29 -7.80
C PHE A 12 -7.28 -11.95 -7.58
N LYS A 13 -8.61 -11.93 -7.66
CA LYS A 13 -9.43 -10.72 -7.44
C LYS A 13 -9.32 -10.15 -6.02
N TYR A 14 -8.87 -10.95 -5.05
CA TYR A 14 -8.70 -10.52 -3.65
C TYR A 14 -7.27 -10.11 -3.31
N LEU A 15 -6.31 -10.26 -4.22
CA LEU A 15 -4.93 -9.83 -4.02
C LEU A 15 -4.82 -8.35 -3.62
N PRO A 16 -5.55 -7.39 -4.23
CA PRO A 16 -5.51 -5.99 -3.79
C PRO A 16 -5.98 -5.78 -2.34
N LEU A 17 -6.92 -6.61 -1.87
CA LEU A 17 -7.38 -6.56 -0.48
C LEU A 17 -6.29 -7.08 0.46
N SER A 18 -5.60 -8.16 0.09
CA SER A 18 -4.46 -8.70 0.85
C SER A 18 -3.34 -7.65 0.99
N ILE A 19 -2.93 -7.04 -0.12
CA ILE A 19 -1.98 -5.92 -0.18
C ILE A 19 -2.41 -4.79 0.76
N HIS A 20 -3.67 -4.37 0.70
CA HIS A 20 -4.18 -3.30 1.56
C HIS A 20 -4.19 -3.70 3.05
N THR A 21 -4.56 -4.94 3.38
CA THR A 21 -4.57 -5.41 4.78
C THR A 21 -3.17 -5.48 5.37
N LEU A 22 -2.17 -5.87 4.57
CA LEU A 22 -0.77 -5.89 4.98
C LEU A 22 -0.26 -4.46 5.19
N LEU A 23 -0.43 -3.59 4.19
CA LEU A 23 0.05 -2.21 4.24
C LEU A 23 -0.49 -1.44 5.45
N ARG A 24 -1.78 -1.57 5.79
CA ARG A 24 -2.37 -0.86 6.94
C ARG A 24 -1.93 -1.41 8.31
N SER A 25 -1.26 -2.55 8.32
CA SER A 25 -0.90 -3.30 9.54
C SER A 25 0.58 -3.26 9.86
N ILE A 26 1.37 -2.48 9.10
CA ILE A 26 2.80 -2.26 9.34
C ILE A 26 3.02 -1.99 10.84
N PRO A 27 3.94 -2.73 11.49
CA PRO A 27 4.25 -2.54 12.89
C PRO A 27 4.89 -1.17 13.09
N MET A 28 4.49 -0.51 14.17
CA MET A 28 5.15 0.74 14.57
C MET A 28 6.47 0.40 15.27
N PRO A 29 7.43 1.32 15.36
CA PRO A 29 8.76 1.04 15.89
C PRO A 29 8.78 0.56 17.36
N TRP A 30 7.72 0.82 18.12
CA TRP A 30 7.58 0.36 19.49
C TRP A 30 6.84 -0.99 19.61
N GLU A 31 6.48 -1.64 18.51
CA GLU A 31 5.71 -2.89 18.48
C GLU A 31 6.59 -4.11 18.18
N TYR A 32 7.59 -4.36 19.02
CA TYR A 32 8.45 -5.54 18.92
C TYR A 32 7.67 -6.84 19.15
N ASN A 33 7.94 -7.87 18.35
CA ASN A 33 7.37 -9.23 18.44
C ASN A 33 5.83 -9.34 18.47
N LYS A 34 5.13 -8.29 18.02
CA LYS A 34 3.67 -8.30 17.98
C LYS A 34 3.15 -9.36 17.00
N LYS A 35 2.34 -10.30 17.50
CA LYS A 35 1.67 -11.30 16.67
C LYS A 35 0.35 -10.74 16.11
N TYR A 36 0.13 -10.94 14.81
CA TYR A 36 -1.04 -10.47 14.07
C TYR A 36 -1.96 -11.64 13.75
N LYS A 37 -3.27 -11.42 13.88
CA LYS A 37 -4.28 -12.39 13.44
C LYS A 37 -4.36 -12.39 11.92
N VAL A 38 -4.13 -13.55 11.32
CA VAL A 38 -4.13 -13.78 9.88
C VAL A 38 -5.27 -14.70 9.51
N LEU A 39 -5.97 -14.39 8.42
CA LEU A 39 -6.93 -15.28 7.78
C LEU A 39 -6.30 -15.81 6.50
N TYR A 40 -6.08 -17.12 6.41
CA TYR A 40 -5.47 -17.75 5.24
C TYR A 40 -6.39 -18.81 4.64
N HIS A 41 -6.29 -18.98 3.32
CA HIS A 41 -6.97 -20.06 2.61
C HIS A 41 -6.25 -21.39 2.87
N ILE A 42 -6.96 -22.49 3.07
CA ILE A 42 -6.38 -23.81 3.39
C ILE A 42 -5.29 -24.23 2.39
N ASN A 43 -5.49 -23.97 1.09
CA ASN A 43 -4.50 -24.28 0.05
C ASN A 43 -3.33 -23.27 -0.04
N GLY A 44 -3.17 -22.37 0.93
CA GLY A 44 -2.14 -21.33 0.92
C GLY A 44 -2.26 -20.29 -0.21
N SER A 45 -3.41 -20.21 -0.88
CA SER A 45 -3.58 -19.41 -2.10
C SER A 45 -3.65 -17.89 -1.87
N ILE A 46 -4.15 -17.46 -0.71
CA ILE A 46 -4.24 -16.05 -0.32
C ILE A 46 -4.35 -15.91 1.19
N SER A 47 -3.69 -14.89 1.74
CA SER A 47 -3.71 -14.53 3.17
C SER A 47 -4.12 -13.08 3.39
N PHE A 48 -4.80 -12.79 4.51
CA PHE A 48 -5.26 -11.45 4.89
C PHE A 48 -4.92 -11.14 6.35
N VAL A 49 -4.52 -9.90 6.64
CA VAL A 49 -4.30 -9.45 8.03
C VAL A 49 -5.62 -8.92 8.63
N LEU A 50 -6.14 -9.65 9.61
CA LEU A 50 -7.37 -9.27 10.32
C LEU A 50 -7.13 -8.20 11.38
N SER A 51 -5.96 -8.23 12.03
CA SER A 51 -5.58 -7.25 13.04
C SER A 51 -5.68 -5.81 12.50
N LYS A 52 -6.25 -4.92 13.32
CA LYS A 52 -6.27 -3.48 13.08
C LYS A 52 -5.63 -2.83 14.31
N PRO A 53 -4.39 -2.34 14.22
CA PRO A 53 -3.75 -1.71 15.37
C PRO A 53 -4.51 -0.44 15.75
N LYS A 54 -4.79 -0.30 17.05
CA LYS A 54 -5.55 0.83 17.60
C LYS A 54 -4.88 1.36 18.86
N MET A 55 -4.87 2.67 19.01
CA MET A 55 -4.36 3.36 20.20
C MET A 55 -5.11 4.68 20.39
N THR A 56 -4.93 5.28 21.55
CA THR A 56 -5.44 6.62 21.85
C THR A 56 -4.67 7.64 21.00
N LYS A 57 -5.32 8.76 20.66
CA LYS A 57 -4.69 9.82 19.85
C LYS A 57 -3.45 10.40 20.56
N TYR A 58 -3.59 10.71 21.85
CA TYR A 58 -2.51 11.27 22.66
C TYR A 58 -1.27 10.37 22.71
N GLU A 59 -1.45 9.11 23.07
CA GLU A 59 -0.33 8.17 23.20
C GLU A 59 0.37 7.94 21.87
N TYR A 60 -0.38 7.89 20.76
CA TYR A 60 0.19 7.79 19.42
C TYR A 60 1.05 9.00 19.05
N MET A 61 0.55 10.21 19.32
CA MET A 61 1.29 11.44 19.03
C MET A 61 2.54 11.56 19.91
N ARG A 62 2.43 11.26 21.21
CA ARG A 62 3.55 11.31 22.15
C ARG A 62 4.69 10.36 21.73
N ARG A 63 4.37 9.10 21.45
CA ARG A 63 5.39 8.11 21.04
C ARG A 63 6.08 8.52 19.74
N TRP A 64 5.34 9.09 18.80
CA TRP A 64 5.92 9.58 17.54
C TRP A 64 6.74 10.86 17.71
N ASP A 65 6.39 11.74 18.65
CA ASP A 65 7.21 12.92 18.98
C ASP A 65 8.58 12.52 19.55
N GLU A 66 8.59 11.55 20.47
CA GLU A 66 9.83 10.99 21.04
C GLU A 66 10.71 10.35 19.95
N ILE A 67 10.11 9.63 18.99
CA ILE A 67 10.84 9.01 17.88
C ILE A 67 11.33 10.05 16.86
N SER A 68 10.54 11.08 16.55
CA SER A 68 10.90 12.10 15.56
C SER A 68 12.20 12.79 15.93
N LYS A 69 12.38 13.13 17.22
CA LYS A 69 13.60 13.77 17.73
C LYS A 69 14.83 12.90 17.51
N LYS A 70 14.75 11.61 17.89
CA LYS A 70 15.83 10.63 17.68
C LYS A 70 16.15 10.43 16.19
N VAL A 71 15.11 10.44 15.34
CA VAL A 71 15.24 10.29 13.89
C VAL A 71 15.95 11.49 13.25
N GLU A 72 15.64 12.70 13.69
CA GLU A 72 16.27 13.92 13.18
C GLU A 72 17.73 14.05 13.60
N GLU A 73 18.07 13.64 14.83
CA GLU A 73 19.45 13.53 15.29
C GLU A 73 20.24 12.56 14.39
N PHE A 74 19.74 11.33 14.20
CA PHE A 74 20.43 10.32 13.38
C PHE A 74 20.54 10.71 11.91
N LYS A 75 19.56 11.44 11.37
CA LYS A 75 19.55 11.88 9.96
C LYS A 75 20.69 12.82 9.64
N LYS A 76 21.12 13.66 10.59
CA LYS A 76 22.26 14.57 10.41
C LYS A 76 23.56 13.79 10.15
N ASP A 77 23.70 12.64 10.80
CA ASP A 77 24.92 11.84 10.76
C ASP A 77 24.94 10.82 9.60
N ASN A 78 23.79 10.48 9.00
CA ASN A 78 23.67 9.40 8.01
C ASN A 78 22.68 9.71 6.87
N PRO A 79 23.12 10.35 5.76
CA PRO A 79 22.19 10.96 4.80
C PRO A 79 21.50 10.06 3.75
N GLU A 80 21.88 8.82 3.45
CA GLU A 80 21.29 8.11 2.28
C GLU A 80 21.12 6.57 2.40
N TYR A 81 20.13 6.05 1.65
CA TYR A 81 19.88 4.61 1.46
C TYR A 81 19.58 4.27 0.00
N GLN A 82 20.13 3.15 -0.46
CA GLN A 82 19.90 2.61 -1.79
C GLN A 82 18.82 1.51 -1.75
N TYR A 83 17.90 1.57 -2.71
CA TYR A 83 16.90 0.52 -2.96
C TYR A 83 17.13 -0.06 -4.35
N PRO A 84 16.92 -1.37 -4.59
CA PRO A 84 16.42 -2.39 -3.66
C PRO A 84 17.44 -2.82 -2.60
N VAL A 85 16.96 -3.23 -1.42
CA VAL A 85 17.82 -3.72 -0.31
C VAL A 85 18.51 -5.04 -0.68
N TYR A 86 17.75 -5.95 -1.29
CA TYR A 86 18.26 -7.23 -1.81
C TYR A 86 18.18 -7.21 -3.34
N GLY A 87 19.31 -7.42 -4.03
CA GLY A 87 19.45 -7.36 -5.50
C GLY A 87 20.31 -8.49 -6.08
N GLU A 88 20.21 -8.75 -7.38
CA GLU A 88 20.95 -9.82 -8.09
C GLU A 88 22.48 -9.58 -8.16
N GLU A 89 22.97 -8.35 -7.97
CA GLU A 89 24.41 -8.06 -7.97
C GLU A 89 25.05 -8.23 -6.58
N ASN A 90 24.25 -8.33 -5.51
CA ASN A 90 24.73 -8.75 -4.19
C ASN A 90 24.77 -10.29 -4.12
N ASN A 91 25.52 -10.91 -5.04
CA ASN A 91 25.73 -12.35 -5.12
C ASN A 91 26.68 -12.83 -4.01
N ASN A 92 26.19 -12.79 -2.78
CA ASN A 92 26.57 -13.76 -1.75
C ASN A 92 25.36 -14.17 -0.87
N ASP A 93 24.28 -13.39 -0.85
CA ASP A 93 23.07 -13.70 -0.09
C ASP A 93 21.84 -13.80 -1.00
N SER A 94 21.89 -14.69 -1.99
CA SER A 94 20.66 -15.19 -2.61
C SER A 94 19.89 -15.98 -1.55
N ILE A 95 19.14 -15.29 -0.69
CA ILE A 95 18.24 -15.93 0.26
C ILE A 95 17.19 -16.66 -0.58
N GLU A 96 17.39 -17.96 -0.71
CA GLU A 96 16.37 -18.89 -1.13
C GLU A 96 15.23 -18.78 -0.13
N PHE A 97 14.00 -18.66 -0.63
CA PHE A 97 12.79 -18.54 0.19
C PHE A 97 12.55 -19.74 1.13
N ASN A 98 13.42 -20.76 1.10
CA ASN A 98 13.32 -22.00 1.84
C ASN A 98 14.24 -22.07 3.08
N ASN A 99 15.20 -21.14 3.27
CA ASN A 99 16.18 -21.23 4.37
C ASN A 99 15.82 -20.44 5.64
N TYR A 100 14.55 -20.04 5.82
CA TYR A 100 14.08 -19.74 7.17
C TYR A 100 13.68 -21.05 7.83
N ASP A 101 14.64 -21.68 8.51
CA ASP A 101 14.37 -22.81 9.40
C ASP A 101 13.47 -22.31 10.54
N ILE A 102 12.18 -22.60 10.43
CA ILE A 102 11.12 -22.27 11.40
C ILE A 102 11.45 -22.82 12.81
N ASN A 103 12.36 -23.80 12.88
CA ASN A 103 12.73 -24.51 14.11
C ASN A 103 13.74 -23.74 14.99
N GLU A 104 14.60 -22.87 14.44
CA GLU A 104 15.51 -22.05 15.27
C GLU A 104 14.76 -20.93 16.02
N PHE A 105 13.66 -20.42 15.43
CA PHE A 105 12.79 -19.42 16.06
C PHE A 105 12.07 -19.91 17.32
N ILE A 106 11.74 -21.21 17.40
CA ILE A 106 10.93 -21.77 18.50
C ILE A 106 11.76 -21.94 19.79
N ASN A 107 13.06 -22.23 19.66
CA ASN A 107 13.93 -22.48 20.81
C ASN A 107 14.45 -21.18 21.48
N TYR A 108 14.40 -20.04 20.78
CA TYR A 108 14.79 -18.74 21.34
C TYR A 108 13.71 -18.16 22.28
N ASP A 109 12.43 -18.25 21.87
CA ASP A 109 11.27 -17.72 22.60
C ASP A 109 11.07 -18.35 24.00
N ILE A 110 11.46 -19.62 24.20
CA ILE A 110 11.28 -20.31 25.49
C ILE A 110 12.34 -19.89 26.52
N ASN A 111 13.58 -19.69 26.09
CA ASN A 111 14.70 -19.39 26.98
C ASN A 111 14.68 -17.94 27.48
N GLU A 112 14.23 -16.99 26.65
CA GLU A 112 14.07 -15.58 27.03
C GLU A 112 12.93 -15.38 28.06
N PHE A 113 11.83 -16.12 27.92
CA PHE A 113 10.73 -16.11 28.88
C PHE A 113 11.18 -16.62 30.27
N ILE A 114 11.95 -17.70 30.33
CA ILE A 114 12.49 -18.27 31.59
C ILE A 114 13.47 -17.28 32.26
N ASN A 115 14.26 -16.55 31.49
CA ASN A 115 15.20 -15.56 32.02
C ASN A 115 14.50 -14.28 32.52
N SER A 116 13.40 -13.86 31.89
CA SER A 116 12.58 -12.72 32.35
C SER A 116 11.90 -12.96 33.72
N ILE A 117 11.54 -14.21 34.02
CA ILE A 117 10.97 -14.60 35.32
C ILE A 117 12.01 -14.54 36.44
N LYS A 118 13.29 -14.82 36.14
CA LYS A 118 14.38 -14.76 37.12
C LYS A 118 14.76 -13.31 37.49
N HIS A 119 14.70 -12.37 36.55
CA HIS A 119 15.07 -10.96 36.78
C HIS A 119 14.00 -10.12 37.50
N ASN A 120 12.71 -10.45 37.35
CA ASN A 120 11.63 -9.67 37.97
C ASN A 120 11.44 -9.93 39.47
N LYS A 121 12.19 -10.86 40.07
CA LYS A 121 12.11 -11.15 41.51
C LYS A 121 13.06 -10.30 42.37
N SER A 122 14.00 -9.54 41.79
CA SER A 122 15.07 -8.92 42.58
C SER A 122 15.00 -7.39 42.75
N ASN A 123 14.15 -6.64 42.05
CA ASN A 123 14.17 -5.16 42.15
C ASN A 123 12.76 -4.56 42.37
N ILE A 124 12.35 -4.48 43.64
CA ILE A 124 11.32 -3.53 44.10
C ILE A 124 11.87 -2.86 45.35
N ILE A 125 12.41 -1.65 45.20
CA ILE A 125 12.58 -0.66 46.29
C ILE A 125 12.12 0.68 45.72
N VAL A 126 11.15 1.29 46.40
CA VAL A 126 10.50 2.56 46.08
C VAL A 126 11.10 3.62 47.00
N ASP A 127 11.45 4.79 46.48
CA ASP A 127 11.62 5.99 47.29
C ASP A 127 10.99 7.21 46.63
N ASP A 128 10.21 7.92 47.44
CA ASP A 128 9.46 9.15 47.16
C ASP A 128 10.31 10.42 47.42
N LYS A 129 9.99 11.49 46.66
CA LYS A 129 9.86 12.92 47.07
C LYS A 129 10.60 13.97 46.23
N SER A 130 9.78 14.94 45.78
CA SER A 130 9.95 16.40 45.70
C SER A 130 11.08 17.05 44.89
N ASN A 131 10.73 17.91 43.93
CA ASN A 131 10.82 19.39 44.11
C ASN A 131 10.21 20.20 42.94
N LYS A 132 9.53 21.30 43.30
CA LYS A 132 9.08 22.41 42.45
C LYS A 132 10.16 23.50 42.42
N SER A 133 10.33 24.19 41.29
CA SER A 133 10.81 25.58 41.23
C SER A 133 10.41 26.27 39.92
N ASN A 134 10.31 27.59 39.99
CA ASN A 134 9.55 28.54 39.16
C ASN A 134 10.48 29.64 38.57
N ILE A 135 10.02 30.34 37.51
CA ILE A 135 10.42 31.69 36.97
C ILE A 135 11.71 31.69 36.09
N ILE A 136 11.85 32.36 34.92
CA ILE A 136 11.69 33.79 34.55
C ILE A 136 11.31 33.97 33.05
N VAL A 137 10.50 35.00 32.79
CA VAL A 137 10.10 35.59 31.50
C VAL A 137 11.02 36.78 31.20
N ASP A 138 11.49 36.95 29.97
CA ASP A 138 12.01 38.23 29.47
C ASP A 138 11.58 38.49 28.03
N ASP A 139 11.22 39.75 27.77
CA ASP A 139 10.43 40.25 26.66
C ASP A 139 11.24 41.27 25.83
N LYS A 140 10.92 41.33 24.52
CA LYS A 140 11.19 42.39 23.51
C LYS A 140 12.50 42.38 22.69
N SER A 141 12.35 42.21 21.38
CA SER A 141 12.47 43.31 20.40
C SER A 141 11.90 42.93 19.01
N ASN A 142 11.01 43.78 18.50
CA ASN A 142 10.37 43.71 17.18
C ASN A 142 11.23 44.41 16.11
N ILE A 143 11.30 43.84 14.89
CA ILE A 143 11.35 44.59 13.62
C ILE A 143 10.43 43.88 12.60
N ILE A 144 9.50 44.67 12.06
CA ILE A 144 8.38 44.42 11.12
C ILE A 144 8.95 44.43 9.67
N GLU A 145 8.52 43.68 8.62
CA GLU A 145 7.23 43.67 7.89
C GLU A 145 7.30 42.57 6.80
N SER A 146 6.29 41.71 6.57
CA SER A 146 5.20 42.01 5.64
C SER A 146 4.03 41.02 5.82
N SER A 147 2.91 41.59 6.24
CA SER A 147 1.51 41.17 6.21
C SER A 147 1.13 39.83 5.55
N THR A 148 0.66 38.87 6.36
CA THR A 148 -0.47 38.01 5.98
C THR A 148 -1.47 37.98 7.11
N ILE A 149 -2.73 38.25 6.79
CA ILE A 149 -3.86 38.28 7.71
C ILE A 149 -3.97 36.91 8.40
N GLU A 150 -3.53 36.84 9.65
CA GLU A 150 -3.69 35.67 10.50
C GLU A 150 -5.08 35.72 11.13
N ASP A 151 -5.98 34.81 10.75
CA ASP A 151 -7.20 34.58 11.51
C ASP A 151 -6.82 33.84 12.80
N ASP A 152 -6.50 34.57 13.88
CA ASP A 152 -6.18 34.05 15.21
C ASP A 152 -7.22 33.05 15.75
N SER A 153 -8.48 33.20 15.30
CA SER A 153 -9.58 32.28 15.57
C SER A 153 -9.33 30.83 15.13
N ILE A 154 -8.52 30.60 14.08
CA ILE A 154 -8.23 29.27 13.56
C ILE A 154 -7.17 28.57 14.43
N LYS A 155 -6.14 29.31 14.87
CA LYS A 155 -5.10 28.78 15.77
C LYS A 155 -5.71 28.38 17.11
N GLU A 156 -6.56 29.22 17.66
CA GLU A 156 -7.29 28.99 18.92
C GLU A 156 -8.23 27.77 18.84
N TYR A 157 -8.96 27.62 17.72
CA TYR A 157 -9.82 26.46 17.48
C TYR A 157 -9.05 25.12 17.43
N TYR A 158 -7.85 25.09 16.84
CA TYR A 158 -7.05 23.86 16.77
C TYR A 158 -6.31 23.55 18.07
N SER A 159 -5.85 24.57 18.81
CA SER A 159 -5.30 24.37 20.16
C SER A 159 -6.36 23.88 21.14
N ASP A 160 -7.59 24.39 21.03
CA ASP A 160 -8.72 23.96 21.87
C ASP A 160 -9.16 22.53 21.59
N ILE A 161 -9.15 22.09 20.32
CA ILE A 161 -9.41 20.68 19.96
C ILE A 161 -8.30 19.77 20.47
N LEU A 162 -7.04 20.21 20.37
CA LEU A 162 -5.91 19.43 20.87
C LEU A 162 -6.01 19.29 22.39
N ASN A 163 -6.31 20.37 23.12
CA ASN A 163 -6.46 20.37 24.57
C ASN A 163 -7.70 19.59 25.05
N LYS A 164 -8.86 19.72 24.38
CA LYS A 164 -10.06 18.91 24.69
C LYS A 164 -9.89 17.41 24.48
N ASP A 165 -9.08 17.00 23.51
CA ASP A 165 -8.78 15.60 23.25
C ASP A 165 -7.74 15.02 24.24
N LEU A 166 -6.89 15.88 24.82
CA LEU A 166 -5.83 15.51 25.79
C LEU A 166 -6.37 15.26 27.20
N GLU A 167 -7.42 15.96 27.62
CA GLU A 167 -7.98 15.86 28.98
C GLU A 167 -8.88 14.62 29.20
N ASN A 168 -9.39 14.00 28.14
CA ASN A 168 -10.29 12.85 28.24
C ASN A 168 -9.55 11.52 28.44
N LYS A 169 -9.31 11.13 29.69
CA LYS A 169 -8.73 9.82 30.07
C LYS A 169 -9.55 8.60 29.60
N ASN A 170 -10.84 8.77 29.30
CA ASN A 170 -11.69 7.78 28.62
C ASN A 170 -11.63 7.90 27.07
N SER A 171 -10.42 7.94 26.51
CA SER A 171 -10.25 8.24 25.09
C SER A 171 -10.60 7.07 24.17
N LYS A 172 -11.43 7.38 23.16
CA LYS A 172 -11.77 6.46 22.06
C LYS A 172 -10.49 5.99 21.36
N LYS A 173 -10.34 4.68 21.19
CA LYS A 173 -9.21 4.11 20.43
C LYS A 173 -9.45 4.25 18.92
N PHE A 174 -8.51 4.86 18.21
CA PHE A 174 -8.52 5.04 16.76
C PHE A 174 -7.58 4.05 16.09
N ASN A 175 -7.80 3.74 14.80
CA ASN A 175 -6.80 2.99 14.04
C ASN A 175 -5.60 3.90 13.77
N TYR A 176 -4.38 3.34 13.68
CA TYR A 176 -3.16 4.15 13.50
C TYR A 176 -3.23 5.08 12.29
N TYR A 177 -3.66 4.58 11.13
CA TYR A 177 -3.77 5.38 9.91
C TYR A 177 -4.85 6.49 9.97
N ASP A 178 -5.78 6.43 10.93
CA ASP A 178 -6.81 7.45 11.12
C ASP A 178 -6.28 8.66 11.91
N ILE A 179 -5.18 8.50 12.66
CA ILE A 179 -4.56 9.56 13.48
C ILE A 179 -3.57 10.37 12.61
N PRO A 180 -3.81 11.67 12.33
CA PRO A 180 -2.78 12.55 11.78
C PRO A 180 -1.73 12.87 12.85
N LEU A 181 -0.43 12.88 12.49
CA LEU A 181 0.60 13.38 13.40
C LEU A 181 0.71 14.90 13.33
N HIS A 182 0.87 15.41 12.12
CA HIS A 182 0.99 16.84 11.90
C HIS A 182 -0.34 17.42 11.44
N LEU A 183 -0.81 18.45 12.14
CA LEU A 183 -1.79 19.36 11.55
C LEU A 183 -1.08 20.14 10.45
N PRO A 184 -1.74 20.43 9.31
CA PRO A 184 -1.13 21.30 8.31
C PRO A 184 -0.80 22.64 8.98
N PRO A 185 0.48 23.06 9.08
CA PRO A 185 0.80 24.37 9.59
C PRO A 185 0.11 25.42 8.74
N THR A 186 -0.36 26.48 9.39
CA THR A 186 -1.08 27.61 8.77
C THR A 186 -0.35 28.21 7.57
N SER A 187 0.98 28.06 7.49
CA SER A 187 1.84 28.55 6.39
C SER A 187 2.21 27.52 5.31
N THR A 188 1.99 26.21 5.48
CA THR A 188 2.46 25.22 4.46
C THR A 188 1.38 24.85 3.44
N THR A 189 1.56 25.44 2.26
CA THR A 189 0.93 25.16 0.97
C THR A 189 -0.60 25.20 0.96
N PHE A 190 -1.15 26.17 0.24
CA PHE A 190 -2.56 26.27 -0.16
C PHE A 190 -3.18 24.92 -0.60
N HIS A 191 -2.37 24.00 -1.15
CA HIS A 191 -2.76 22.65 -1.53
C HIS A 191 -3.20 21.74 -0.38
N LEU A 192 -2.51 21.74 0.77
CA LEU A 192 -2.92 20.93 1.92
C LEU A 192 -4.23 21.46 2.50
N LEU A 193 -4.32 22.78 2.71
CA LEU A 193 -5.53 23.46 3.21
C LEU A 193 -6.73 23.30 2.26
N LYS A 194 -6.50 23.34 0.93
CA LYS A 194 -7.56 23.08 -0.06
C LYS A 194 -8.07 21.65 0.03
N ASN A 195 -7.19 20.66 0.23
CA ASN A 195 -7.60 19.27 0.37
C ASN A 195 -8.36 19.02 1.68
N THR A 196 -7.97 19.65 2.80
CA THR A 196 -8.71 19.53 4.07
C THR A 196 -10.11 20.13 3.95
N LYS A 197 -10.23 21.35 3.39
CA LYS A 197 -11.52 21.99 3.10
C LYS A 197 -12.42 21.14 2.18
N LEU A 198 -11.87 20.47 1.16
CA LEU A 198 -12.62 19.57 0.29
C LEU A 198 -13.13 18.31 1.01
N ASN A 199 -12.37 17.78 1.98
CA ASN A 199 -12.75 16.58 2.74
C ASN A 199 -13.86 16.85 3.77
N LEU A 200 -13.95 18.07 4.30
CA LEU A 200 -14.98 18.46 5.29
C LEU A 200 -16.39 18.56 4.68
N LYS A 201 -16.50 18.72 3.35
CA LYS A 201 -17.77 19.03 2.66
C LYS A 201 -18.71 17.85 2.39
N SER A 202 -18.41 16.61 2.81
CA SER A 202 -19.20 15.45 2.41
C SER A 202 -19.70 14.58 3.59
N PRO A 203 -20.96 14.74 4.03
CA PRO A 203 -21.58 13.76 4.91
C PRO A 203 -21.78 12.45 4.14
N ARG A 204 -21.17 11.37 4.62
CA ARG A 204 -21.29 10.04 4.00
C ARG A 204 -22.67 9.46 4.31
N LYS A 205 -23.48 9.15 3.28
CA LYS A 205 -24.69 8.32 3.44
C LYS A 205 -24.31 6.97 4.06
N SER A 206 -25.01 6.55 5.12
CA SER A 206 -24.75 5.26 5.77
C SER A 206 -25.15 4.13 4.81
N LYS A 207 -24.15 3.45 4.24
CA LYS A 207 -24.36 2.21 3.48
C LYS A 207 -24.12 1.02 4.39
N ARG A 208 -24.93 -0.03 4.26
CA ARG A 208 -24.65 -1.32 4.91
C ARG A 208 -23.28 -1.83 4.46
N CYS A 209 -22.32 -1.85 5.38
CA CYS A 209 -20.97 -2.35 5.11
C CYS A 209 -20.97 -3.88 5.21
N SER A 210 -20.98 -4.59 4.08
CA SER A 210 -20.68 -6.02 4.08
C SER A 210 -19.18 -6.22 4.34
N ASN A 211 -18.84 -6.81 5.48
CA ASN A 211 -17.45 -7.08 5.82
C ASN A 211 -17.02 -8.40 5.18
N ILE A 212 -16.48 -8.33 3.97
CA ILE A 212 -16.06 -9.51 3.18
C ILE A 212 -15.18 -10.48 3.98
N LEU A 213 -14.28 -9.98 4.83
CA LEU A 213 -13.39 -10.82 5.65
C LEU A 213 -14.18 -11.63 6.70
N ARG A 214 -15.28 -11.08 7.22
CA ARG A 214 -16.17 -11.81 8.14
C ARG A 214 -16.88 -12.95 7.41
N HIS A 215 -17.35 -12.71 6.19
CA HIS A 215 -17.96 -13.76 5.38
C HIS A 215 -16.96 -14.85 5.01
N LEU A 216 -15.74 -14.49 4.59
CA LEU A 216 -14.69 -15.45 4.26
C LEU A 216 -14.32 -16.31 5.48
N LYS A 217 -14.18 -15.71 6.67
CA LYS A 217 -13.89 -16.43 7.92
C LYS A 217 -14.95 -17.49 8.26
N ASN A 218 -16.21 -17.25 7.90
CA ASN A 218 -17.31 -18.20 8.17
C ASN A 218 -17.34 -19.38 7.18
N THR A 219 -16.50 -19.39 6.15
CA THR A 219 -16.44 -20.50 5.20
C THR A 219 -15.43 -21.55 5.66
N ARG A 220 -15.67 -22.82 5.31
CA ARG A 220 -14.75 -23.95 5.60
C ARG A 220 -13.34 -23.75 5.01
N PHE A 221 -13.20 -22.95 3.95
CA PHE A 221 -11.93 -22.81 3.21
C PHE A 221 -10.91 -21.87 3.84
N PHE A 222 -11.29 -21.13 4.88
CA PHE A 222 -10.41 -20.20 5.55
C PHE A 222 -10.21 -20.55 7.01
N GLN A 223 -8.96 -20.47 7.46
CA GLN A 223 -8.57 -20.68 8.84
C GLN A 223 -7.86 -19.44 9.37
N THR A 224 -7.80 -19.31 10.69
CA THR A 224 -7.12 -18.19 11.35
C THR A 224 -5.91 -18.66 12.13
N THR A 225 -4.80 -17.94 12.00
CA THR A 225 -3.57 -18.15 12.77
C THR A 225 -3.06 -16.82 13.34
N GLN A 226 -2.04 -16.88 14.21
CA GLN A 226 -1.30 -15.72 14.70
C GLN A 226 0.17 -15.86 14.29
N MET A 227 0.72 -14.83 13.63
CA MET A 227 2.08 -14.84 13.08
C MET A 227 2.74 -13.47 13.24
N SER A 228 4.08 -13.39 13.16
CA SER A 228 4.77 -12.10 13.16
C SER A 228 4.51 -11.35 11.85
N TRP A 229 4.62 -10.01 11.88
CA TRP A 229 4.36 -9.23 10.66
C TRP A 229 5.33 -9.55 9.50
N PRO A 230 6.65 -9.70 9.71
CA PRO A 230 7.60 -10.05 8.64
C PRO A 230 7.32 -11.44 8.01
N GLU A 231 6.93 -12.42 8.81
CA GLU A 231 6.50 -13.74 8.28
C GLU A 231 5.30 -13.59 7.34
N ILE A 232 4.31 -12.79 7.76
CA ILE A 232 3.09 -12.58 6.99
C ILE A 232 3.38 -11.82 5.69
N SER A 233 4.26 -10.83 5.73
CA SER A 233 4.63 -10.06 4.55
C SER A 233 5.31 -10.95 3.51
N LEU A 234 6.24 -11.83 3.92
CA LEU A 234 6.86 -12.82 3.04
C LEU A 234 5.83 -13.76 2.41
N ILE A 235 4.90 -14.29 3.20
CA ILE A 235 3.83 -15.17 2.68
C ILE A 235 2.99 -14.45 1.61
N ILE A 236 2.56 -13.21 1.88
CA ILE A 236 1.73 -12.43 0.94
C ILE A 236 2.52 -12.07 -0.32
N LEU A 237 3.81 -11.77 -0.21
CA LEU A 237 4.68 -11.49 -1.35
C LEU A 237 4.86 -12.74 -2.23
N ASN A 238 5.10 -13.91 -1.63
CA ASN A 238 5.21 -15.18 -2.34
C ASN A 238 3.89 -15.57 -3.04
N GLN A 239 2.75 -15.37 -2.36
CA GLN A 239 1.44 -15.53 -2.97
C GLN A 239 1.25 -14.56 -4.14
N GLY A 240 1.63 -13.29 -3.98
CA GLY A 240 1.55 -12.26 -5.02
C GLY A 240 2.40 -12.60 -6.24
N HIS A 241 3.64 -13.02 -6.04
CA HIS A 241 4.54 -13.46 -7.10
C HIS A 241 3.98 -14.68 -7.82
N SER A 242 3.51 -15.68 -7.08
CA SER A 242 2.92 -16.90 -7.65
C SER A 242 1.67 -16.59 -8.47
N ILE A 243 0.79 -15.72 -7.98
CA ILE A 243 -0.42 -15.27 -8.71
C ILE A 243 -0.04 -14.57 -10.01
N LEU A 244 0.90 -13.61 -9.98
CA LEU A 244 1.30 -12.88 -11.18
C LEU A 244 2.01 -13.78 -12.19
N SER A 245 2.88 -14.67 -11.72
CA SER A 245 3.56 -15.67 -12.55
C SER A 245 2.57 -16.63 -13.19
N GLU A 246 1.55 -17.07 -12.46
CA GLU A 246 0.48 -17.92 -12.98
C GLU A 246 -0.36 -17.20 -14.05
N ILE A 247 -0.60 -15.88 -13.89
CA ILE A 247 -1.24 -15.08 -14.93
C ILE A 247 -0.39 -15.07 -16.22
N LEU A 248 0.94 -14.93 -16.13
CA LEU A 248 1.84 -14.97 -17.29
C LEU A 248 1.80 -16.33 -17.98
N LYS A 249 1.86 -17.41 -17.19
CA LYS A 249 1.77 -18.80 -17.67
C LYS A 249 0.45 -19.04 -18.41
N ARG A 250 -0.68 -18.69 -17.80
CA ARG A 250 -2.01 -18.87 -18.42
C ARG A 250 -2.22 -18.02 -19.67
N LYS A 251 -1.57 -16.85 -19.76
CA LYS A 251 -1.52 -16.04 -20.99
C LYS A 251 -0.57 -16.58 -22.06
N LYS A 252 0.10 -17.72 -21.81
CA LYS A 252 1.04 -18.39 -22.71
C LYS A 252 2.18 -17.44 -23.15
N LEU A 253 2.83 -16.83 -22.17
CA LEU A 253 3.96 -15.90 -22.33
C LEU A 253 5.26 -16.51 -21.75
N PRO A 254 5.88 -17.51 -22.41
CA PRO A 254 7.07 -18.20 -21.86
C PRO A 254 8.34 -17.34 -21.88
N PHE A 255 8.37 -16.29 -22.69
CA PHE A 255 9.53 -15.43 -22.94
C PHE A 255 9.60 -14.21 -21.99
N ILE A 256 8.66 -14.10 -21.05
CA ILE A 256 8.65 -13.09 -19.99
C ILE A 256 8.54 -13.81 -18.66
N PHE A 257 9.41 -13.45 -17.73
CA PHE A 257 9.36 -13.91 -16.36
C PHE A 257 9.31 -12.74 -15.38
N LEU A 258 8.79 -13.04 -14.19
CA LEU A 258 8.71 -12.11 -13.08
C LEU A 258 9.81 -12.44 -12.09
N ASP A 259 10.69 -11.47 -11.86
CA ASP A 259 11.75 -11.54 -10.85
C ASP A 259 11.17 -11.44 -9.42
N LYS A 260 11.91 -11.89 -8.39
CA LYS A 260 11.57 -11.78 -6.96
C LYS A 260 11.33 -10.33 -6.53
N ASN A 261 12.02 -9.38 -7.16
CA ASN A 261 11.83 -7.93 -6.97
C ASN A 261 10.67 -7.33 -7.78
N PHE A 262 9.78 -8.19 -8.32
CA PHE A 262 8.62 -7.81 -9.13
C PHE A 262 8.99 -7.01 -10.38
N ASN A 263 10.20 -7.17 -10.91
CA ASN A 263 10.59 -6.64 -12.21
C ASN A 263 10.21 -7.64 -13.31
N LEU A 264 9.77 -7.12 -14.45
CA LEU A 264 9.36 -7.95 -15.58
C LEU A 264 10.53 -8.00 -16.57
N LYS A 265 11.17 -9.17 -16.68
CA LYS A 265 12.35 -9.38 -17.53
C LYS A 265 11.97 -10.28 -18.71
N ASN A 266 12.66 -10.09 -19.84
CA ASN A 266 12.53 -10.96 -21.00
C ASN A 266 13.65 -12.00 -20.96
N THR A 267 13.35 -13.24 -21.36
CA THR A 267 14.38 -14.29 -21.47
C THR A 267 15.33 -14.03 -22.64
N GLY A 268 14.89 -13.28 -23.65
CA GLY A 268 15.70 -12.92 -24.81
C GLY A 268 14.98 -11.91 -25.70
N ASN A 269 15.53 -11.70 -26.89
CA ASN A 269 14.98 -10.75 -27.87
C ASN A 269 13.63 -11.24 -28.40
N MET A 270 12.62 -10.37 -28.37
CA MET A 270 11.25 -10.72 -28.75
C MET A 270 10.93 -10.23 -30.17
N ASN A 271 10.35 -11.11 -30.99
CA ASN A 271 9.78 -10.72 -32.29
C ASN A 271 8.53 -9.84 -32.11
N THR A 272 8.12 -9.12 -33.15
CA THR A 272 6.93 -8.26 -33.20
C THR A 272 5.65 -8.97 -32.75
N LYS A 273 5.44 -10.23 -33.16
CA LYS A 273 4.29 -11.06 -32.72
C LYS A 273 4.34 -11.34 -31.22
N GLN A 274 5.53 -11.66 -30.69
CA GLN A 274 5.73 -11.89 -29.26
C GLN A 274 5.51 -10.59 -28.46
N ARG A 275 6.04 -9.45 -28.92
CA ARG A 275 5.82 -8.11 -28.33
C ARG A 275 4.34 -7.73 -28.27
N LYS A 276 3.59 -7.97 -29.36
CA LYS A 276 2.14 -7.71 -29.38
C LYS A 276 1.39 -8.61 -28.39
N LYS A 277 1.75 -9.91 -28.33
CA LYS A 277 1.13 -10.88 -27.41
C LYS A 277 1.43 -10.59 -25.95
N SER A 278 2.64 -10.12 -25.65
CA SER A 278 3.08 -9.85 -24.28
C SER A 278 2.67 -8.51 -23.71
N ARG A 279 1.94 -7.68 -24.47
CA ARG A 279 1.43 -6.42 -23.95
C ARG A 279 0.43 -6.69 -22.81
N LEU A 280 0.88 -6.49 -21.58
CA LEU A 280 0.06 -6.64 -20.39
C LEU A 280 -0.75 -5.37 -20.12
N GLY A 281 -1.89 -5.56 -19.47
CA GLY A 281 -2.79 -4.45 -19.15
C GLY A 281 -2.35 -3.68 -17.91
N THR A 282 -2.96 -2.52 -17.72
CA THR A 282 -2.75 -1.67 -16.53
C THR A 282 -3.05 -2.39 -15.22
N SER A 283 -4.01 -3.32 -15.20
CA SER A 283 -4.38 -4.09 -14.01
C SER A 283 -3.24 -4.98 -13.50
N PHE A 284 -2.53 -5.65 -14.41
CA PHE A 284 -1.37 -6.48 -14.07
C PHE A 284 -0.25 -5.60 -13.53
N HIS A 285 0.11 -4.55 -14.28
CA HIS A 285 1.23 -3.69 -13.91
C HIS A 285 1.00 -2.90 -12.63
N LEU A 286 -0.20 -2.35 -12.43
CA LEU A 286 -0.53 -1.61 -11.20
C LEU A 286 -0.47 -2.52 -9.97
N THR A 287 -0.90 -3.78 -10.09
CA THR A 287 -0.80 -4.77 -9.01
C THR A 287 0.65 -5.16 -8.75
N ARG A 288 1.45 -5.35 -9.82
CA ARG A 288 2.90 -5.63 -9.73
C ARG A 288 3.64 -4.52 -8.99
N GLU A 289 3.41 -3.24 -9.34
CA GLU A 289 4.10 -2.13 -8.66
C GLU A 289 3.65 -1.93 -7.21
N LEU A 290 2.41 -2.29 -6.85
CA LEU A 290 1.98 -2.31 -5.44
C LEU A 290 2.67 -3.42 -4.65
N LEU A 291 2.88 -4.59 -5.25
CA LEU A 291 3.66 -5.66 -4.64
C LEU A 291 5.14 -5.30 -4.53
N LYS A 292 5.69 -4.60 -5.54
CA LYS A 292 7.05 -4.07 -5.49
C LYS A 292 7.24 -3.09 -4.31
N LEU A 293 6.27 -2.19 -4.08
CA LEU A 293 6.28 -1.32 -2.91
C LEU A 293 6.29 -2.13 -1.60
N LEU A 294 5.40 -3.14 -1.49
CA LEU A 294 5.35 -3.99 -0.31
C LEU A 294 6.61 -4.83 -0.10
N LYS A 295 7.27 -5.26 -1.19
CA LYS A 295 8.55 -5.96 -1.13
C LYS A 295 9.59 -5.07 -0.46
N PHE A 296 9.73 -3.82 -0.89
CA PHE A 296 10.68 -2.89 -0.26
C PHE A 296 10.37 -2.62 1.20
N ILE A 297 9.09 -2.49 1.57
CA ILE A 297 8.67 -2.35 2.98
C ILE A 297 9.05 -3.61 3.78
N SER A 298 8.78 -4.79 3.24
CA SER A 298 9.10 -6.07 3.90
C SER A 298 10.60 -6.26 4.06
N ASP A 299 11.39 -5.91 3.05
CA ASP A 299 12.84 -6.05 3.07
C ASP A 299 13.48 -5.18 4.14
N LEU A 300 12.96 -3.97 4.35
CA LEU A 300 13.41 -3.11 5.43
C LEU A 300 13.17 -3.73 6.81
N HIS A 301 12.00 -4.34 7.02
CA HIS A 301 11.71 -5.06 8.26
C HIS A 301 12.52 -6.35 8.42
N LEU A 302 12.86 -7.05 7.33
CA LEU A 302 13.68 -8.26 7.40
C LEU A 302 15.15 -7.93 7.70
N GLN A 303 15.69 -6.89 7.06
CA GLN A 303 17.03 -6.40 7.36
C GLN A 303 17.17 -5.98 8.83
N ASP A 304 16.11 -5.44 9.41
CA ASP A 304 16.04 -5.07 10.81
C ASP A 304 16.10 -6.29 11.73
N VAL A 305 15.32 -7.34 11.42
CA VAL A 305 15.36 -8.62 12.14
C VAL A 305 16.72 -9.31 12.04
N GLU A 306 17.32 -9.36 10.85
CA GLU A 306 18.65 -9.95 10.62
C GLU A 306 19.74 -9.22 11.43
N ARG A 307 19.66 -7.88 11.51
CA ARG A 307 20.56 -7.09 12.36
C ARG A 307 20.38 -7.44 13.83
N GLY A 308 19.14 -7.54 14.32
CA GLY A 308 18.85 -7.97 15.68
C GLY A 308 19.52 -9.30 16.03
N SER A 309 19.43 -10.29 15.14
CA SER A 309 20.07 -11.61 15.33
C SER A 309 21.61 -11.59 15.32
N ASN A 310 22.23 -10.64 14.63
CA ASN A 310 23.68 -10.49 14.59
C ASN A 310 24.24 -9.66 15.75
N ILE A 311 23.45 -8.75 16.33
CA ILE A 311 23.86 -7.85 17.43
C ILE A 311 23.98 -8.61 18.76
N ASP A 312 23.29 -9.74 18.93
CA ASP A 312 23.44 -10.65 20.08
C ASP A 312 24.84 -11.30 20.18
N LYS A 313 25.70 -11.16 19.15
CA LYS A 313 27.10 -11.62 19.19
C LYS A 313 28.11 -10.55 19.58
N ILE A 314 27.75 -9.25 19.59
CA ILE A 314 28.78 -8.20 19.73
C ILE A 314 28.53 -7.17 20.84
N ASN A 315 27.34 -6.66 21.15
CA ASN A 315 27.24 -5.62 22.19
C ASN A 315 25.84 -5.44 22.82
N LEU A 316 25.68 -5.97 24.03
CA LEU A 316 24.51 -5.81 24.91
C LEU A 316 24.43 -4.43 25.61
N HIS A 317 24.90 -3.35 24.97
CA HIS A 317 24.90 -2.00 25.57
C HIS A 317 24.10 -0.93 24.80
N ASN A 318 23.57 -1.23 23.61
CA ASN A 318 22.75 -0.30 22.82
C ASN A 318 21.30 -0.78 22.63
N ILE A 319 20.70 -1.37 23.65
CA ILE A 319 19.29 -1.83 23.68
C ILE A 319 18.27 -0.65 23.60
N ASN A 320 18.75 0.60 23.55
CA ASN A 320 17.93 1.81 23.46
C ASN A 320 17.82 2.43 22.05
N SER A 321 18.45 1.82 21.03
CA SER A 321 18.16 2.19 19.65
C SER A 321 16.79 1.62 19.27
N VAL A 322 15.72 2.37 19.56
CA VAL A 322 14.55 2.43 18.66
C VAL A 322 15.10 2.32 17.24
N ASP A 323 14.50 1.52 16.35
CA ASP A 323 14.97 1.33 14.97
C ASP A 323 14.80 2.61 14.15
N VAL A 324 15.54 3.64 14.52
CA VAL A 324 15.62 4.96 13.92
C VAL A 324 16.08 4.80 12.48
N LYS A 325 16.96 3.82 12.23
CA LYS A 325 17.37 3.38 10.91
C LYS A 325 16.18 2.90 10.06
N LEU A 326 15.39 1.95 10.58
CA LEU A 326 14.17 1.49 9.91
C LEU A 326 13.20 2.65 9.66
N CYS A 327 13.05 3.55 10.64
CA CYS A 327 12.17 4.71 10.51
C CYS A 327 12.60 5.66 9.38
N LEU A 328 13.89 5.97 9.30
CA LEU A 328 14.47 6.79 8.24
C LEU A 328 14.33 6.13 6.88
N ASN A 329 14.60 4.83 6.78
CA ASN A 329 14.44 4.08 5.55
C ASN A 329 12.96 4.08 5.10
N MET A 330 12.03 3.86 6.02
CA MET A 330 10.60 3.89 5.72
C MET A 330 10.13 5.27 5.28
N TRP A 331 10.56 6.33 5.96
CA TRP A 331 10.30 7.72 5.55
C TRP A 331 10.82 7.93 4.13
N ASP A 332 12.07 7.49 3.95
CA ASP A 332 12.79 7.22 2.72
C ASP A 332 11.89 6.83 1.52
N LEU A 333 11.48 5.58 1.64
CA LEU A 333 10.67 4.84 0.70
C LEU A 333 9.33 5.52 0.43
N PHE A 334 8.63 6.01 1.46
CA PHE A 334 7.31 6.62 1.31
C PHE A 334 7.35 8.03 0.69
N SER A 335 8.43 8.78 0.87
CA SER A 335 8.68 10.05 0.20
C SER A 335 8.90 9.83 -1.31
N ARG A 336 9.71 8.83 -1.67
CA ARG A 336 10.16 8.59 -3.05
C ARG A 336 9.51 7.37 -3.75
N VAL A 337 8.29 6.96 -3.37
CA VAL A 337 7.56 5.82 -4.01
C VAL A 337 7.50 5.93 -5.53
N GLY A 338 7.34 7.15 -6.06
CA GLY A 338 7.30 7.40 -7.50
C GLY A 338 8.57 6.90 -8.21
N ILE A 339 9.74 7.16 -7.62
CA ILE A 339 11.05 6.82 -8.18
C ILE A 339 11.30 5.32 -8.05
N TYR A 340 11.10 4.75 -6.86
CA TYR A 340 11.42 3.34 -6.60
C TYR A 340 10.51 2.34 -7.32
N THR A 341 9.23 2.68 -7.49
CA THR A 341 8.26 1.75 -8.13
C THR A 341 7.96 2.12 -9.58
N GLY A 342 7.79 3.41 -9.91
CA GLY A 342 7.24 3.82 -11.20
C GLY A 342 5.73 3.55 -11.35
N ILE A 343 4.99 3.42 -10.24
CA ILE A 343 3.54 3.16 -10.21
C ILE A 343 2.71 4.20 -10.98
N TYR A 344 3.19 5.43 -11.08
CA TYR A 344 2.54 6.54 -11.78
C TYR A 344 2.35 6.27 -13.29
N ARG A 345 3.21 5.44 -13.91
CA ARG A 345 3.12 5.07 -15.33
C ARG A 345 1.82 4.34 -15.65
N TYR A 346 1.34 3.52 -14.71
CA TYR A 346 0.13 2.70 -14.90
C TYR A 346 -1.13 3.35 -14.34
N LYS A 347 -0.97 4.36 -13.47
CA LYS A 347 -2.06 5.21 -13.01
C LYS A 347 -1.56 6.60 -12.61
N TYR A 348 -1.66 7.55 -13.54
CA TYR A 348 -1.15 8.90 -13.34
C TYR A 348 -1.83 9.69 -12.21
N LYS A 349 -3.08 9.34 -11.83
CA LYS A 349 -3.78 9.99 -10.69
C LYS A 349 -3.00 9.88 -9.36
N ILE A 350 -2.10 8.90 -9.23
CA ILE A 350 -1.20 8.73 -8.07
C ILE A 350 -0.26 9.93 -7.91
N MET A 351 0.02 10.68 -8.99
CA MET A 351 0.80 11.91 -8.91
C MET A 351 0.24 12.92 -7.91
N LYS A 352 -1.08 12.90 -7.66
CA LYS A 352 -1.68 13.74 -6.61
C LYS A 352 -1.12 13.36 -5.22
N GLN A 353 -1.01 12.07 -4.91
CA GLN A 353 -0.44 11.59 -3.65
C GLN A 353 1.06 11.89 -3.58
N ILE A 354 1.81 11.62 -4.65
CA ILE A 354 3.26 11.86 -4.70
C ILE A 354 3.59 13.34 -4.49
N LYS A 355 2.86 14.25 -5.14
CA LYS A 355 3.05 15.70 -4.95
C LYS A 355 2.79 16.13 -3.51
N ILE A 356 1.69 15.66 -2.91
CA ILE A 356 1.38 15.99 -1.52
C ILE A 356 2.42 15.40 -0.55
N ASN A 357 3.00 14.24 -0.85
CA ASN A 357 4.04 13.66 -0.02
C ASN A 357 5.31 14.53 0.00
N LYS A 358 5.68 15.13 -1.13
CA LYS A 358 6.80 16.09 -1.17
C LYS A 358 6.55 17.32 -0.30
N ASP A 359 5.30 17.79 -0.26
CA ASP A 359 4.93 18.91 0.63
C ASP A 359 5.08 18.53 2.11
N VAL A 360 4.79 17.26 2.47
CA VAL A 360 4.84 16.74 3.85
C VAL A 360 6.25 16.34 4.27
N GLU A 361 7.08 15.92 3.32
CA GLU A 361 8.48 15.54 3.53
C GLU A 361 9.27 16.66 4.24
N GLY A 362 8.93 17.92 3.96
CA GLY A 362 9.54 19.08 4.61
C GLY A 362 9.06 19.36 6.05
N LEU A 363 7.96 18.76 6.51
CA LEU A 363 7.41 19.02 7.84
C LEU A 363 8.00 18.10 8.92
N SER A 364 8.34 16.86 8.56
CA SER A 364 8.78 15.86 9.54
C SER A 364 9.53 14.72 8.89
N SER A 365 10.52 14.21 9.62
CA SER A 365 11.28 13.00 9.27
C SER A 365 10.54 11.70 9.63
N CYS A 366 9.28 11.77 10.09
CA CYS A 366 8.47 10.60 10.44
C CYS A 366 7.63 10.07 9.27
N TRP A 367 7.61 8.75 9.08
CA TRP A 367 6.89 8.09 8.00
C TRP A 367 5.36 7.93 8.12
N PRO A 368 4.67 8.01 9.28
CA PRO A 368 3.25 7.70 9.37
C PRO A 368 2.32 8.57 8.54
N ASP A 369 2.62 9.86 8.42
CA ASP A 369 1.81 10.78 7.62
C ASP A 369 1.97 10.54 6.11
N LEU A 370 3.11 9.99 5.69
CA LEU A 370 3.33 9.54 4.32
C LEU A 370 2.64 8.19 4.09
N TRP A 371 2.83 7.24 5.00
CA TRP A 371 2.25 5.90 4.96
C TRP A 371 0.72 5.92 4.88
N ARG A 372 0.05 6.69 5.74
CA ARG A 372 -1.42 6.76 5.78
C ARG A 372 -2.02 7.20 4.43
N ARG A 373 -1.32 8.03 3.66
CA ARG A 373 -1.76 8.48 2.33
C ARG A 373 -1.80 7.31 1.36
N TYR A 374 -0.81 6.42 1.40
CA TYR A 374 -0.83 5.18 0.62
C TYR A 374 -1.85 4.15 1.14
N VAL A 375 -2.10 4.10 2.45
CA VAL A 375 -3.21 3.30 3.01
C VAL A 375 -4.57 3.78 2.49
N PHE A 376 -4.82 5.09 2.44
CA PHE A 376 -6.05 5.64 1.87
C PHE A 376 -6.14 5.46 0.35
N MET A 377 -5.02 5.59 -0.36
CA MET A 377 -4.94 5.31 -1.78
C MET A 377 -5.32 3.85 -2.07
N THR A 378 -4.69 2.89 -1.38
CA THR A 378 -4.96 1.46 -1.57
C THR A 378 -6.37 1.08 -1.15
N ARG A 379 -6.96 1.74 -0.14
CA ARG A 379 -8.38 1.59 0.22
C ARG A 379 -9.31 1.89 -0.96
N GLY A 380 -9.05 2.98 -1.69
CA GLY A 380 -9.81 3.33 -2.89
C GLY A 380 -9.50 2.44 -4.09
N TYR A 381 -8.24 2.00 -4.23
CA TYR A 381 -7.84 1.15 -5.36
C TYR A 381 -8.29 -0.28 -5.22
N ASN A 382 -8.57 -0.76 -4.01
CA ASN A 382 -9.03 -2.12 -3.77
C ASN A 382 -10.29 -2.46 -4.60
N SER A 383 -11.29 -1.58 -4.62
CA SER A 383 -12.52 -1.81 -5.41
C SER A 383 -12.25 -1.78 -6.93
N LEU A 384 -11.41 -0.85 -7.38
CA LEU A 384 -11.03 -0.70 -8.78
C LEU A 384 -10.25 -1.92 -9.29
N LEU A 385 -9.19 -2.29 -8.57
CA LEU A 385 -8.31 -3.40 -8.92
C LEU A 385 -9.04 -4.73 -8.80
N LYS A 386 -9.91 -4.92 -7.80
CA LYS A 386 -10.76 -6.12 -7.72
C LYS A 386 -11.57 -6.31 -9.00
N LYS A 387 -12.23 -5.25 -9.49
CA LYS A 387 -12.98 -5.29 -10.77
C LYS A 387 -12.05 -5.61 -11.94
N TYR A 388 -10.91 -4.92 -12.03
CA TYR A 388 -10.01 -5.07 -13.17
C TYR A 388 -9.32 -6.43 -13.23
N ILE A 389 -8.95 -6.98 -12.08
CA ILE A 389 -8.37 -8.32 -11.98
C ILE A 389 -9.45 -9.37 -12.22
N SER A 390 -10.68 -9.20 -11.70
CA SER A 390 -11.79 -10.11 -12.03
C SER A 390 -12.01 -10.17 -13.54
N ASN A 391 -12.16 -9.02 -14.20
CA ASN A 391 -12.32 -9.00 -15.65
C ASN A 391 -11.10 -9.56 -16.41
N LEU A 392 -9.90 -9.50 -15.83
CA LEU A 392 -8.72 -10.13 -16.40
C LEU A 392 -8.78 -11.65 -16.23
N THR A 393 -9.12 -12.16 -15.05
CA THR A 393 -9.24 -13.59 -14.78
C THR A 393 -10.35 -14.22 -15.58
N ASP A 394 -11.52 -13.58 -15.64
CA ASP A 394 -12.68 -14.10 -16.37
C ASP A 394 -12.34 -14.23 -17.86
N ARG A 395 -11.61 -13.27 -18.43
CA ARG A 395 -11.11 -13.34 -19.82
C ARG A 395 -10.04 -14.40 -20.05
N ILE A 396 -9.25 -14.75 -19.02
CA ILE A 396 -8.24 -15.80 -19.12
C ILE A 396 -8.91 -17.18 -19.07
N ILE A 397 -9.98 -17.33 -18.30
CA ILE A 397 -10.68 -18.60 -18.08
C ILE A 397 -11.70 -18.85 -19.21
N ASN A 398 -12.61 -17.89 -19.43
CA ASN A 398 -13.76 -18.05 -20.32
C ASN A 398 -13.49 -17.52 -21.75
N GLY A 399 -12.37 -16.85 -21.98
CA GLY A 399 -12.10 -16.14 -23.23
C GLY A 399 -12.76 -14.76 -23.30
N ARG A 400 -12.71 -14.12 -24.48
CA ARG A 400 -13.30 -12.79 -24.68
C ARG A 400 -14.68 -12.93 -25.28
N GLU A 401 -15.67 -12.36 -24.60
CA GLU A 401 -16.97 -12.09 -25.19
C GLU A 401 -16.86 -10.94 -26.20
N TYR A 402 -17.39 -11.14 -27.40
CA TYR A 402 -17.54 -10.09 -28.40
C TYR A 402 -18.90 -9.42 -28.19
N ARG A 403 -18.87 -8.15 -27.78
CA ARG A 403 -20.07 -7.31 -27.63
C ARG A 403 -20.08 -6.27 -28.73
N GLU A 404 -21.28 -5.86 -29.13
CA GLU A 404 -21.47 -4.72 -30.02
C GLU A 404 -20.78 -3.48 -29.47
N LYS A 405 -20.05 -2.79 -30.35
CA LYS A 405 -19.21 -1.66 -29.98
C LYS A 405 -20.05 -0.40 -30.06
N LYS A 406 -20.04 0.42 -29.01
CA LYS A 406 -20.64 1.76 -29.06
C LYS A 406 -19.98 2.59 -30.15
N ILE A 407 -20.79 3.34 -30.89
CA ILE A 407 -20.31 4.30 -31.90
C ILE A 407 -19.57 5.42 -31.15
N THR A 408 -18.29 5.60 -31.49
CA THR A 408 -17.45 6.68 -31.00
C THR A 408 -17.20 7.69 -32.11
N LYS A 409 -16.56 8.82 -31.79
CA LYS A 409 -16.28 9.90 -32.75
C LYS A 409 -15.68 9.40 -34.07
N GLN A 410 -14.79 8.40 -34.03
CA GLN A 410 -14.13 7.83 -35.21
C GLN A 410 -15.08 7.13 -36.20
N ARG A 411 -16.24 6.66 -35.74
CA ARG A 411 -17.16 5.86 -36.58
C ARG A 411 -18.47 6.57 -36.90
N LYS A 412 -18.61 7.85 -36.53
CA LYS A 412 -19.86 8.57 -36.73
C LYS A 412 -20.26 8.66 -38.21
N GLU A 413 -19.29 8.97 -39.08
CA GLU A 413 -19.51 9.07 -40.53
C GLU A 413 -19.81 7.70 -41.13
N SER A 414 -18.99 6.68 -40.83
CA SER A 414 -19.24 5.33 -41.33
C SER A 414 -20.57 4.76 -40.86
N GLU A 415 -21.00 5.07 -39.63
CA GLU A 415 -22.32 4.67 -39.14
C GLU A 415 -23.43 5.40 -39.88
N PHE A 416 -23.25 6.70 -40.15
CA PHE A 416 -24.20 7.49 -40.93
C PHE A 416 -24.33 6.96 -42.37
N ASP A 417 -23.23 6.58 -43.00
CA ASP A 417 -23.23 5.94 -44.32
C ASP A 417 -23.95 4.58 -44.30
N ILE A 418 -23.77 3.80 -43.22
CA ILE A 418 -24.50 2.54 -43.01
C ILE A 418 -26.00 2.83 -42.85
N GLU A 419 -26.38 3.79 -42.01
CA GLU A 419 -27.78 4.16 -41.75
C GLU A 419 -28.47 4.70 -43.01
N ILE A 420 -27.78 5.51 -43.83
CA ILE A 420 -28.31 5.98 -45.12
C ILE A 420 -28.50 4.80 -46.06
N LYS A 421 -27.52 3.90 -46.18
CA LYS A 421 -27.63 2.72 -47.04
C LYS A 421 -28.76 1.80 -46.60
N GLU A 422 -28.94 1.61 -45.29
CA GLU A 422 -30.07 0.86 -44.73
C GLU A 422 -31.41 1.49 -45.11
N LYS A 423 -31.56 2.81 -44.95
CA LYS A 423 -32.79 3.52 -45.38
C LYS A 423 -33.05 3.40 -46.87
N MET A 424 -32.02 3.54 -47.71
CA MET A 424 -32.15 3.36 -49.16
C MET A 424 -32.54 1.92 -49.53
N ILE A 425 -32.00 0.92 -48.83
CA ILE A 425 -32.38 -0.48 -49.02
C ILE A 425 -33.86 -0.67 -48.63
N ASP A 426 -34.27 -0.17 -47.47
CA ASP A 426 -35.65 -0.27 -46.98
C ASP A 426 -36.65 0.36 -47.96
N GLU A 427 -36.32 1.51 -48.56
CA GLU A 427 -37.13 2.15 -49.61
C GLU A 427 -37.20 1.30 -50.89
N LEU A 428 -36.06 0.75 -51.34
CA LEU A 428 -35.97 -0.02 -52.59
C LEU A 428 -36.57 -1.43 -52.48
N GLU A 429 -36.52 -2.08 -51.32
CA GLU A 429 -37.14 -3.40 -51.10
C GLU A 429 -38.67 -3.35 -51.16
N GLY A 430 -39.28 -2.17 -50.91
CA GLY A 430 -40.71 -1.95 -51.11
C GLY A 430 -41.14 -1.91 -52.57
N GLU A 431 -40.24 -1.54 -53.48
CA GLU A 431 -40.53 -1.34 -54.92
C GLU A 431 -39.97 -2.47 -55.81
N TYR A 432 -38.88 -3.12 -55.40
CA TYR A 432 -38.14 -4.08 -56.22
C TYR A 432 -37.85 -5.39 -55.48
N ASN A 433 -38.34 -6.52 -56.02
CA ASN A 433 -38.18 -7.86 -55.44
C ASN A 433 -36.82 -8.54 -55.72
N HIS A 434 -35.90 -7.88 -56.44
CA HIS A 434 -34.62 -8.49 -56.87
C HIS A 434 -33.42 -7.77 -56.25
N GLY A 435 -32.79 -8.40 -55.27
CA GLY A 435 -31.66 -7.83 -54.53
C GLY A 435 -30.41 -7.51 -55.38
N ASN A 436 -30.25 -8.11 -56.55
CA ASN A 436 -29.17 -7.72 -57.49
C ASN A 436 -29.44 -6.35 -58.13
N LEU A 437 -30.70 -6.00 -58.37
CA LEU A 437 -31.08 -4.69 -58.91
C LEU A 437 -30.83 -3.60 -57.87
N ILE A 438 -31.21 -3.84 -56.61
CA ILE A 438 -30.99 -2.93 -55.48
C ILE A 438 -29.49 -2.64 -55.27
N LYS A 439 -28.64 -3.68 -55.34
CA LYS A 439 -27.17 -3.49 -55.25
C LYS A 439 -26.61 -2.64 -56.39
N ASN A 440 -27.09 -2.84 -57.62
CA ASN A 440 -26.65 -2.03 -58.76
C ASN A 440 -27.08 -0.57 -58.59
N ILE A 441 -28.31 -0.32 -58.15
CA ILE A 441 -28.82 1.04 -57.87
C ILE A 441 -28.00 1.72 -56.78
N LEU A 442 -27.76 1.03 -55.65
CA LEU A 442 -26.92 1.56 -54.57
C LEU A 442 -25.48 1.87 -55.00
N SER A 443 -24.93 1.12 -55.96
CA SER A 443 -23.58 1.38 -56.50
C SER A 443 -23.50 2.57 -57.46
N ILE A 444 -24.64 3.07 -57.95
CA ILE A 444 -24.70 4.26 -58.82
C ILE A 444 -24.93 5.53 -57.98
N ILE A 445 -25.67 5.40 -56.87
CA ILE A 445 -26.05 6.52 -55.99
C ILE A 445 -24.92 6.90 -55.01
N VAL A 446 -24.10 5.92 -54.60
CA VAL A 446 -22.94 6.09 -53.72
C VAL A 446 -21.67 6.17 -54.54
#